data_AF-A0A7W0H4P3-F1
#
_entry.id   AF-A0A7W0H4P3-F1
#
_cell.length_a   1.000
_cell.length_b   1.000
_cell.length_c   1.000
_cell.angle_alpha   90.00
_cell.angle_beta   90.00
_cell.angle_gamma   90.00
#
_symmetry.space_group_name_H-M   'P 1'
#
loop_
_entity.id
_entity.type
_entity.pdbx_description
1 polymer ?
#
loop_
_entity_poly.entity_id
_entity_poly.type
_entity_poly.pdbx_seq_one_letter_code
_entity_poly.pdbx_strand_id
1 'polypeptide(L)'
;MAQTKRKRKSKHRGTPAGTIERSGRTGRPRTREEAKQISRRRRTERLDKPPTWRGAMQRAAMAAAVFGVLVVVFFKRDVAQGAILAAFMFLLYIPLGYATDTLIYRFRQRRRQAR
;
A
#
# COMPACT_ATOMS: atom_id res chain seq x y z
N MET A 1 -43.02 -37.01 -23.45
CA MET A 1 -42.85 -35.54 -23.40
C MET A 1 -41.37 -35.21 -23.27
N ALA A 2 -40.74 -34.64 -24.30
CA ALA A 2 -39.31 -34.31 -24.29
C ALA A 2 -39.09 -33.02 -23.47
N GLN A 3 -38.31 -33.12 -22.40
CA GLN A 3 -38.05 -32.00 -21.49
C GLN A 3 -37.06 -31.01 -22.14
N THR A 4 -37.55 -29.92 -22.71
CA THR A 4 -36.73 -28.85 -23.32
C THR A 4 -36.20 -27.87 -22.27
N LYS A 5 -35.36 -28.33 -21.34
CA LYS A 5 -34.69 -27.42 -20.40
C LYS A 5 -33.52 -26.71 -21.08
N ARG A 6 -33.73 -25.45 -21.49
CA ARG A 6 -32.65 -24.58 -22.02
C ARG A 6 -31.66 -24.23 -20.90
N LYS A 7 -30.42 -24.72 -21.02
CA LYS A 7 -29.33 -24.49 -20.05
C LYS A 7 -28.95 -23.00 -20.00
N ARG A 8 -29.10 -22.35 -18.83
CA ARG A 8 -28.71 -20.94 -18.61
C ARG A 8 -27.19 -20.79 -18.81
N LYS A 9 -26.74 -20.10 -19.86
CA LYS A 9 -25.33 -19.69 -20.02
C LYS A 9 -25.11 -18.39 -19.24
N SER A 10 -24.24 -18.42 -18.23
CA SER A 10 -23.82 -17.21 -17.52
C SER A 10 -22.97 -16.32 -18.41
N LYS A 11 -23.12 -14.99 -18.29
CA LYS A 11 -22.34 -14.00 -19.04
C LYS A 11 -20.84 -14.16 -18.81
N HIS A 12 -20.07 -14.19 -19.89
CA HIS A 12 -18.61 -14.18 -19.85
C HIS A 12 -18.15 -12.85 -19.22
N ARG A 13 -17.45 -12.91 -18.09
CA ARG A 13 -16.82 -11.73 -17.46
C ARG A 13 -15.34 -11.75 -17.80
N GLY A 14 -14.95 -11.01 -18.83
CA GLY A 14 -13.54 -10.69 -19.10
C GLY A 14 -13.14 -9.41 -18.36
N THR A 15 -11.88 -9.29 -17.99
CA THR A 15 -11.29 -8.00 -17.62
C THR A 15 -10.94 -7.21 -18.89
N PRO A 16 -10.92 -5.86 -18.86
CA PRO A 16 -10.49 -5.05 -20.01
C PRO A 16 -9.09 -5.39 -20.53
N ALA A 17 -8.27 -6.05 -19.70
CA ALA A 17 -6.93 -6.53 -20.02
C ALA A 17 -6.89 -7.93 -20.70
N GLY A 18 -8.03 -8.48 -21.13
CA GLY A 18 -8.08 -9.76 -21.86
C GLY A 18 -7.85 -11.02 -21.01
N THR A 19 -7.76 -10.89 -19.68
CA THR A 19 -7.56 -12.05 -18.81
C THR A 19 -8.91 -12.73 -18.55
N ILE A 20 -9.04 -14.00 -18.98
CA ILE A 20 -10.21 -14.85 -18.76
C ILE A 20 -10.07 -15.54 -17.40
N GLU A 21 -10.73 -14.99 -16.37
CA GLU A 21 -10.91 -15.73 -15.12
C GLU A 21 -12.08 -16.72 -15.29
N ARG A 22 -11.87 -18.00 -14.93
CA ARG A 22 -12.95 -19.01 -14.96
C ARG A 22 -14.12 -18.54 -14.09
N SER A 23 -15.35 -18.71 -14.58
CA SER A 23 -16.59 -18.43 -13.83
C SER A 23 -16.55 -19.03 -12.42
N GLY A 24 -16.71 -18.20 -11.39
CA GLY A 24 -16.64 -18.59 -9.96
C GLY A 24 -15.27 -18.50 -9.29
N ARG A 25 -14.23 -17.99 -9.99
CA ARG A 25 -12.83 -17.95 -9.50
C ARG A 25 -12.38 -16.57 -9.01
N THR A 26 -13.30 -15.63 -8.81
CA THR A 26 -13.02 -14.29 -8.30
C THR A 26 -13.09 -14.27 -6.77
N GLY A 27 -11.93 -14.36 -6.10
CA GLY A 27 -11.73 -13.66 -4.83
C GLY A 27 -11.30 -14.47 -3.60
N ARG A 28 -11.67 -15.75 -3.45
CA ARG A 28 -11.36 -16.52 -2.22
C ARG A 28 -10.31 -17.62 -2.48
N PRO A 29 -9.13 -17.57 -1.83
CA PRO A 29 -8.14 -18.64 -1.94
C PRO A 29 -8.69 -19.95 -1.38
N ARG A 30 -8.41 -21.07 -2.05
CA ARG A 30 -8.90 -22.40 -1.64
C ARG A 30 -7.92 -23.11 -0.71
N THR A 31 -6.63 -22.79 -0.81
CA THR A 31 -5.58 -23.37 0.01
C THR A 31 -4.79 -22.30 0.76
N ARG A 32 -4.15 -22.69 1.87
CA ARG A 32 -3.23 -21.80 2.61
C ARG A 32 -2.08 -21.33 1.71
N GLU A 33 -1.63 -22.16 0.78
CA GLU A 33 -0.58 -21.82 -0.18
C GLU A 33 -1.02 -20.76 -1.18
N GLU A 34 -2.22 -20.91 -1.77
CA GLU A 34 -2.81 -19.90 -2.65
C GLU A 34 -2.97 -18.57 -1.91
N ALA A 35 -3.45 -18.60 -0.66
CA ALA A 35 -3.57 -17.39 0.17
C ALA A 35 -2.21 -16.71 0.38
N LYS A 36 -1.16 -17.50 0.65
CA LYS A 36 0.21 -17.03 0.82
C LYS A 36 0.76 -16.44 -0.47
N GLN A 37 0.52 -17.06 -1.62
CA GLN A 37 0.93 -16.53 -2.93
C GLN A 37 0.23 -15.21 -3.27
N ILE A 38 -1.08 -15.12 -3.04
CA ILE A 38 -1.85 -13.88 -3.23
C ILE A 38 -1.29 -12.77 -2.32
N SER A 39 -1.00 -13.07 -1.05
CA SER A 39 -0.40 -12.09 -0.13
C SER A 39 0.98 -11.62 -0.59
N ARG A 40 1.81 -12.53 -1.13
CA ARG A 40 3.14 -12.22 -1.67
C ARG A 40 3.03 -11.31 -2.88
N ARG A 41 2.14 -11.63 -3.83
CA ARG A 41 1.89 -10.80 -5.04
C ARG A 41 1.39 -9.40 -4.66
N ARG A 42 0.41 -9.30 -3.76
CA ARG A 42 -0.07 -8.00 -3.25
C ARG A 42 1.04 -7.19 -2.57
N ARG A 43 1.94 -7.86 -1.83
CA ARG A 43 3.09 -7.19 -1.19
C ARG A 43 4.10 -6.70 -2.23
N THR A 44 4.41 -7.49 -3.25
CA THR A 44 5.31 -7.05 -4.33
C THR A 44 4.71 -5.88 -5.11
N GLU A 45 3.44 -5.95 -5.49
CA GLU A 45 2.74 -4.87 -6.20
C GLU A 45 2.74 -3.56 -5.40
N ARG A 46 2.53 -3.62 -4.08
CA ARG A 46 2.59 -2.43 -3.21
C ARG A 46 3.97 -1.78 -3.20
N LEU A 47 5.03 -2.60 -3.23
CA LEU A 47 6.41 -2.12 -3.18
C LEU A 47 6.91 -1.61 -4.53
N ASP A 48 6.17 -1.89 -5.61
CA ASP A 48 6.50 -1.50 -6.98
C ASP A 48 5.81 -0.21 -7.40
N LYS A 49 4.88 0.28 -6.58
CA LYS A 49 4.23 1.56 -6.80
C LYS A 49 5.26 2.68 -6.59
N PRO A 50 5.31 3.68 -7.50
CA PRO A 50 6.18 4.83 -7.33
C PRO A 50 5.78 5.59 -6.05
N PRO A 51 6.76 6.10 -5.28
CA PRO A 51 6.46 6.92 -4.12
C PRO A 51 5.75 8.20 -4.55
N THR A 52 4.71 8.60 -3.80
CA THR A 52 3.96 9.83 -4.07
C THR A 52 4.18 10.83 -2.95
N TRP A 53 4.24 12.11 -3.29
CA TRP A 53 4.33 13.22 -2.33
C TRP A 53 3.23 13.18 -1.28
N ARG A 54 2.00 12.85 -1.70
CA ARG A 54 0.86 12.68 -0.80
C ARG A 54 1.07 11.56 0.22
N GLY A 55 1.66 10.43 -0.20
CA GLY A 55 1.97 9.31 0.69
C GLY A 55 3.06 9.66 1.71
N ALA A 56 4.11 10.37 1.27
CA ALA A 56 5.15 10.87 2.16
C ALA A 56 4.58 11.85 3.21
N MET A 57 3.71 12.77 2.78
CA MET A 57 3.06 13.74 3.67
C MET A 57 2.17 13.07 4.73
N GLN A 58 1.39 12.05 4.37
CA GLN A 58 0.57 11.30 5.33
C GLN A 58 1.43 10.55 6.36
N ARG A 59 2.53 9.92 5.93
CA ARG A 59 3.46 9.24 6.84
C ARG A 59 4.16 10.23 7.76
N ALA A 60 4.62 11.35 7.23
CA ALA A 60 5.21 12.43 8.02
C ALA A 60 4.19 12.96 9.04
N ALA A 61 2.91 13.08 8.67
CA ALA A 61 1.88 13.61 9.57
C ALA A 61 1.64 12.65 10.76
N MET A 62 1.58 11.35 10.49
CA MET A 62 1.51 10.34 11.55
C MET A 62 2.75 10.37 12.45
N ALA A 63 3.95 10.43 11.86
CA ALA A 63 5.20 10.49 12.61
C ALA A 63 5.29 11.74 13.50
N ALA A 64 4.91 12.90 12.96
CA ALA A 64 4.88 14.16 13.69
C ALA A 64 3.85 14.14 14.83
N ALA A 65 2.67 13.57 14.60
CA ALA A 65 1.66 13.42 15.64
C ALA A 65 2.18 12.55 16.80
N VAL A 66 2.75 11.38 16.49
CA VAL A 66 3.33 10.48 17.49
C VAL A 66 4.48 11.15 18.23
N PHE A 67 5.38 11.82 17.52
CA PHE A 67 6.50 12.54 18.11
C PHE A 67 6.04 13.68 19.03
N GLY A 68 5.05 14.47 18.60
CA GLY A 68 4.47 15.53 19.42
C GLY A 68 3.87 15.00 20.72
N VAL A 69 3.13 13.89 20.66
CA VAL A 69 2.60 13.21 21.86
C VAL A 69 3.74 12.75 22.78
N LEU A 70 4.78 12.12 22.22
CA LEU A 70 5.94 11.68 23.00
C LEU A 70 6.64 12.86 23.69
N VAL A 71 6.84 13.99 23.00
CA VAL A 71 7.48 15.17 23.59
C VAL A 71 6.65 15.72 24.76
N VAL A 72 5.34 15.85 24.60
CA VAL A 72 4.48 16.39 25.66
C VAL A 72 4.42 15.43 26.87
N VAL A 73 4.25 14.13 26.62
CA VAL A 73 4.09 13.12 27.69
C VAL A 73 5.42 12.83 28.41
N PHE A 74 6.51 12.62 27.67
CA PHE A 74 7.80 12.25 28.28
C PHE A 74 8.58 13.45 28.81
N PHE A 75 8.61 14.58 28.10
CA PHE A 75 9.44 15.72 28.49
C PHE A 75 8.70 16.72 29.38
N LYS A 76 7.40 16.50 29.66
CA LYS A 76 6.53 17.40 30.45
C LYS A 76 6.67 18.88 30.06
N ARG A 77 7.03 19.14 28.79
CA ARG A 77 7.21 20.50 28.29
C ARG A 77 5.86 21.15 28.07
N ASP A 78 5.86 22.48 28.14
CA ASP A 78 4.72 23.28 27.76
C ASP A 78 4.22 22.87 26.36
N VAL A 79 2.91 22.72 26.24
CA VAL A 79 2.21 22.20 25.05
C VAL A 79 2.55 23.07 23.84
N ALA A 80 2.70 24.39 24.03
CA ALA A 80 3.09 25.32 22.97
C ALA A 80 4.50 25.02 22.41
N GLN A 81 5.49 24.78 23.28
CA GLN A 81 6.85 24.44 22.86
C GLN A 81 6.91 23.06 22.20
N GLY A 82 6.15 22.09 22.71
CA GLY A 82 6.02 20.76 22.11
C GLY A 82 5.42 20.82 20.70
N ALA A 83 4.39 21.64 20.50
CA ALA A 83 3.74 21.83 19.21
C ALA A 83 4.68 22.46 18.17
N ILE A 84 5.46 23.48 18.55
CA ILE A 84 6.44 24.12 17.66
C ILE A 84 7.52 23.13 17.23
N LEU A 85 8.07 22.35 18.17
CA LEU A 85 9.10 21.35 17.88
C LEU A 85 8.56 20.23 16.99
N ALA A 86 7.33 19.78 17.23
CA ALA A 86 6.66 18.78 16.40
C ALA A 86 6.40 19.31 14.97
N ALA A 87 5.97 20.57 14.83
CA ALA A 87 5.78 21.21 13.52
C ALA A 87 7.10 21.37 12.76
N PHE A 88 8.18 21.75 13.44
CA PHE A 88 9.52 21.85 12.84
C PHE A 88 10.02 20.47 12.38
N MET A 89 9.91 19.45 13.23
CA MET A 89 10.24 18.06 12.88
C MET A 89 9.40 17.57 11.69
N PHE A 90 8.10 17.87 11.66
CA PHE A 90 7.21 17.52 10.54
C PHE A 90 7.74 18.08 9.22
N LEU A 91 8.05 19.38 9.20
CA LEU A 91 8.59 20.08 8.03
C LEU A 91 9.90 19.47 7.54
N LEU A 92 10.77 19.07 8.46
CA LEU A 92 12.06 18.44 8.14
C LEU A 92 11.89 16.99 7.68
N TYR A 93 10.91 16.27 8.22
CA TYR A 93 10.66 14.85 7.90
C TYR A 93 9.98 14.63 6.55
N ILE A 94 9.21 15.61 6.04
CA ILE A 94 8.57 15.54 4.71
C ILE A 94 9.61 15.32 3.59
N PRO A 95 10.61 16.20 3.39
CA PRO A 95 11.60 16.03 2.32
C PRO A 95 12.49 14.81 2.56
N LEU A 96 12.86 14.54 3.82
CA LEU A 96 13.70 13.40 4.18
C LEU A 96 12.99 12.07 3.91
N GLY A 97 11.71 11.96 4.25
CA GLY A 97 10.88 10.80 3.98
C GLY A 97 10.71 10.54 2.49
N TYR A 98 10.43 11.59 1.71
CA TYR A 98 10.32 11.48 0.25
C TYR A 98 11.64 11.06 -0.41
N ALA A 99 12.77 11.63 0.01
CA ALA A 99 14.08 11.28 -0.50
C ALA A 99 14.43 9.81 -0.20
N THR A 100 14.16 9.36 1.03
CA THR A 100 14.42 7.98 1.47
C THR A 100 13.56 6.99 0.68
N ASP A 101 12.27 7.25 0.53
CA ASP A 101 11.35 6.42 -0.26
C ASP A 101 11.78 6.34 -1.73
N THR A 102 12.26 7.46 -2.30
CA THR A 102 12.75 7.53 -3.69
C THR A 102 14.06 6.75 -3.87
N LEU A 103 14.99 6.83 -2.92
CA LEU A 103 16.24 6.08 -2.94
C LEU A 103 15.97 4.58 -2.87
N ILE A 104 15.13 4.14 -1.94
CA ILE A 104 14.75 2.72 -1.80
C ILE A 104 14.11 2.19 -3.09
N TYR A 105 13.19 2.97 -3.68
CA TYR A 105 12.57 2.63 -4.95
C TYR A 105 13.62 2.48 -6.07
N ARG A 106 14.54 3.44 -6.21
CA ARG A 106 15.62 3.41 -7.22
C ARG A 106 16.56 2.22 -7.02
N PHE A 107 17.00 1.96 -5.79
CA PHE A 107 17.85 0.81 -5.48
C PHE A 107 17.19 -0.51 -5.88
N ARG A 108 15.88 -0.64 -5.64
CA ARG A 108 15.13 -1.84 -5.98
C ARG A 108 14.92 -2.00 -7.49
N GLN A 109 14.67 -0.90 -8.20
CA GLN A 109 14.57 -0.92 -9.67
C GLN A 109 15.90 -1.35 -10.31
N ARG A 110 17.04 -0.84 -9.81
CA ARG A 110 18.37 -1.27 -10.27
C ARG A 110 18.60 -2.77 -10.08
N ARG A 111 18.23 -3.33 -8.91
CA ARG A 111 18.33 -4.77 -8.65
C ARG A 111 17.42 -5.64 -9.52
N ARG A 112 16.35 -5.07 -10.09
CA ARG A 112 15.47 -5.76 -11.03
C ARG A 112 15.98 -5.69 -12.46
N GLN A 113 16.56 -4.57 -12.86
CA GLN A 113 17.18 -4.43 -14.19
C GLN A 113 18.45 -5.27 -14.33
N ALA A 114 19.14 -5.54 -13.22
CA ALA A 114 20.33 -6.39 -13.20
C ALA A 114 20.02 -7.90 -13.13
N ARG A 115 18.75 -8.31 -13.12
CA ARG A 115 18.28 -9.69 -13.04
C ARG A 115 17.59 -10.09 -14.32
#